data_AF-A0A1J0RD78-F1
#
_entry.id   AF-A0A1J0RD78-F1
#
_cell.length_a   1.000
_cell.length_b   1.000
_cell.length_c   1.000
_cell.angle_alpha   90.00
_cell.angle_beta   90.00
_cell.angle_gamma   90.00
#
_symmetry.space_group_name_H-M   'P 1'
#
loop_
_entity.id
_entity.type
_entity.pdbx_description
1 polymer ?
#
loop_
_entity_poly.entity_id
_entity_poly.type
_entity_poly.pdbx_seq_one_letter_code
_entity_poly.pdbx_strand_id
1 'polypeptide(L)'
;VATESWLKNRDNTLAGKEGTSERKEALQAWLKDVEERQKQKPDPNKQDTYAPVPDTPYKMLANVAIINIHKRATDIAKSYKKAKETVKAAHATAMTYIKDAIYGKGKTAYDEYGMANPKSNNCGAGNTGSEKVGLSIINDFICLCAPAGVPSTKVCSKQAFGPVDTDPTAAPNVGRTIASACPSAPKGQVLSPSLIRTKLAAFYSRIGANPGAQTDEAVRYILGKATASGCEGSSDKECVNYKAQLKDSGPGITWANQLEVAAQTTEAAWLA
;
A
#
# COMPACT_ATOMS: atom_id res chain seq x y z
N VAL A 1 5.05 -42.51 -8.95
CA VAL A 1 6.41 -43.01 -8.64
C VAL A 1 7.02 -43.52 -9.92
N ALA A 2 8.34 -43.43 -10.02
CA ALA A 2 9.13 -43.89 -11.14
C ALA A 2 8.89 -45.38 -11.49
N THR A 3 8.92 -45.70 -12.77
CA THR A 3 9.03 -47.09 -13.25
C THR A 3 10.38 -47.68 -12.85
N GLU A 4 10.49 -49.01 -12.88
CA GLU A 4 11.78 -49.67 -12.60
C GLU A 4 12.84 -49.28 -13.64
N SER A 5 12.45 -49.11 -14.91
CA SER A 5 13.30 -48.57 -15.96
C SER A 5 13.76 -47.14 -15.63
N TRP A 6 12.87 -46.25 -15.19
CA TRP A 6 13.24 -44.90 -14.80
C TRP A 6 14.25 -44.89 -13.65
N LEU A 7 14.07 -45.74 -12.63
CA LEU A 7 15.03 -45.84 -11.53
C LEU A 7 16.39 -46.38 -11.98
N LYS A 8 16.42 -47.30 -12.94
CA LYS A 8 17.66 -47.94 -13.41
C LYS A 8 18.42 -47.14 -14.47
N ASN A 9 17.74 -46.45 -15.38
CA ASN A 9 18.38 -45.77 -16.52
C ASN A 9 17.69 -44.48 -16.95
N ARG A 10 16.75 -43.95 -16.15
CA ARG A 10 15.96 -42.75 -16.44
C ARG A 10 15.25 -42.83 -17.80
N ASP A 11 14.73 -44.00 -18.13
CA ASP A 11 14.07 -44.29 -19.42
C ASP A 11 14.92 -43.86 -20.63
N ASN A 12 16.23 -44.06 -20.51
CA ASN A 12 17.25 -43.70 -21.48
C ASN A 12 17.41 -42.20 -21.79
N THR A 13 16.83 -41.29 -21.03
CA THR A 13 16.90 -39.84 -21.30
C THR A 13 18.17 -39.15 -20.76
N LEU A 14 19.18 -39.89 -20.28
CA LEU A 14 20.43 -39.31 -19.78
C LEU A 14 21.31 -38.79 -20.94
N ALA A 15 22.15 -37.80 -20.64
CA ALA A 15 23.10 -37.24 -21.61
C ALA A 15 24.11 -38.28 -22.14
N GLY A 16 24.66 -38.02 -23.33
CA GLY A 16 25.59 -38.91 -24.02
C GLY A 16 24.93 -40.05 -24.81
N LYS A 17 25.65 -40.60 -25.79
CA LYS A 17 25.25 -41.79 -26.54
C LYS A 17 25.56 -43.06 -25.76
N GLU A 18 24.78 -44.11 -25.99
CA GLU A 18 25.04 -45.41 -25.36
C GLU A 18 26.46 -45.91 -25.70
N GLY A 19 27.18 -46.41 -24.68
CA GLY A 19 28.57 -46.84 -24.81
C GLY A 19 29.64 -45.76 -24.61
N THR A 20 29.29 -44.47 -24.50
CA THR A 20 30.28 -43.39 -24.25
C THR A 20 30.62 -43.24 -22.77
N SER A 21 31.78 -42.62 -22.48
CA SER A 21 32.19 -42.23 -21.12
C SER A 21 31.18 -41.25 -20.49
N GLU A 22 30.76 -40.23 -21.24
CA GLU A 22 29.74 -39.26 -20.82
C GLU A 22 28.43 -39.93 -20.36
N ARG A 23 27.97 -40.95 -21.10
CA ARG A 23 26.76 -41.69 -20.71
C ARG A 23 26.96 -42.52 -19.45
N LYS A 24 28.15 -43.11 -19.27
CA LYS A 24 28.48 -43.87 -18.04
C LYS A 24 28.50 -42.96 -16.82
N GLU A 25 29.11 -41.78 -16.93
CA GLU A 25 29.14 -40.78 -15.86
C GLU A 25 27.74 -40.28 -15.50
N ALA A 26 26.92 -39.95 -16.50
CA ALA A 26 25.53 -39.52 -16.28
C ALA A 26 24.67 -40.60 -15.61
N LEU A 27 24.87 -41.87 -15.98
CA LEU A 27 24.19 -43.01 -15.35
C LEU A 27 24.62 -43.21 -13.90
N GLN A 28 25.92 -43.14 -13.61
CA GLN A 28 26.43 -43.24 -12.23
C GLN A 28 25.88 -42.12 -11.35
N ALA A 29 25.87 -40.88 -11.85
CA ALA A 29 25.30 -39.75 -11.12
C ALA A 29 23.80 -39.93 -10.84
N TRP A 30 23.05 -40.44 -11.82
CA TRP A 30 21.63 -40.75 -11.65
C TRP A 30 21.37 -41.84 -10.61
N LEU A 31 22.07 -42.96 -10.70
CA LEU A 31 21.92 -44.07 -9.75
C LEU A 31 22.26 -43.64 -8.33
N LYS A 32 23.29 -42.80 -8.17
CA LYS A 32 23.64 -42.21 -6.87
C LYS A 32 22.53 -41.32 -6.31
N ASP A 33 21.96 -40.42 -7.12
CA ASP A 33 20.82 -39.57 -6.71
C ASP A 33 19.59 -40.42 -6.34
N VAL A 34 19.28 -41.47 -7.09
CA VAL A 34 18.19 -42.41 -6.77
C VAL A 34 18.43 -43.09 -5.43
N GLU A 35 19.64 -43.60 -5.19
CA GLU A 35 20.02 -44.27 -3.94
C GLU A 35 19.91 -43.30 -2.75
N GLU A 36 20.40 -42.07 -2.90
CA GLU A 36 20.32 -41.04 -1.87
C GLU A 36 18.85 -40.70 -1.52
N ARG A 37 17.98 -40.55 -2.52
CA ARG A 37 16.54 -40.30 -2.30
C ARG A 37 15.86 -41.46 -1.57
N GLN A 38 16.18 -42.70 -1.93
CA GLN A 38 15.58 -43.88 -1.30
C GLN A 38 15.97 -44.05 0.17
N LYS A 39 17.10 -43.48 0.59
CA LYS A 39 17.54 -43.45 1.99
C LYS A 39 16.93 -42.31 2.81
N GLN A 40 16.33 -41.30 2.16
CA GLN A 40 15.69 -40.20 2.88
C GLN A 40 14.47 -40.70 3.65
N LYS A 41 14.29 -40.14 4.86
CA LYS A 41 13.15 -40.39 5.73
C LYS A 41 12.20 -39.19 5.66
N PRO A 42 11.00 -39.34 5.07
CA PRO A 42 10.01 -38.24 5.00
C PRO A 42 9.61 -37.69 6.37
N ASP A 43 9.61 -38.55 7.39
CA ASP A 43 9.30 -38.20 8.77
C ASP A 43 10.47 -38.65 9.66
N PRO A 44 11.17 -37.73 10.34
CA PRO A 44 12.31 -38.07 11.20
C PRO A 44 11.94 -39.06 12.32
N ASN A 45 10.67 -39.10 12.70
CA ASN A 45 10.15 -39.95 13.77
C ASN A 45 9.62 -41.30 13.27
N LYS A 46 9.60 -41.55 11.96
CA LYS A 46 9.20 -42.83 11.38
C LYS A 46 10.39 -43.58 10.78
N GLN A 47 10.25 -44.91 10.74
CA GLN A 47 11.26 -45.83 10.23
C GLN A 47 11.28 -45.88 8.70
N ASP A 48 10.14 -45.59 8.06
CA ASP A 48 9.97 -45.76 6.62
C ASP A 48 10.80 -44.73 5.83
N THR A 49 11.51 -45.23 4.83
CA THR A 49 12.24 -44.39 3.85
C THR A 49 11.44 -44.29 2.55
N TYR A 50 11.92 -43.51 1.57
CA TYR A 50 11.38 -43.55 0.21
C TYR A 50 11.83 -44.78 -0.61
N ALA A 51 12.01 -45.93 0.05
CA ALA A 51 12.36 -47.18 -0.62
C ALA A 51 11.29 -47.55 -1.66
N PRO A 52 11.70 -48.16 -2.80
CA PRO A 52 10.77 -48.52 -3.85
C PRO A 52 9.82 -49.63 -3.38
N VAL A 53 8.53 -49.41 -3.59
CA VAL A 53 7.46 -50.38 -3.27
C VAL A 53 7.50 -51.53 -4.29
N PRO A 54 7.22 -52.79 -3.88
CA PRO A 54 7.15 -53.93 -4.80
C PRO A 54 6.22 -53.69 -5.99
N ASP A 55 6.56 -54.27 -7.13
CA ASP A 55 5.82 -54.09 -8.38
C ASP A 55 4.49 -54.85 -8.36
N THR A 56 3.44 -54.16 -7.94
CA THR A 56 2.08 -54.70 -7.79
C THR A 56 1.07 -53.80 -8.50
N PRO A 57 -0.13 -54.31 -8.85
CA PRO A 57 -1.20 -53.46 -9.38
C PRO A 57 -1.51 -52.23 -8.51
N TYR A 58 -1.37 -52.36 -7.19
CA TYR A 58 -1.55 -51.26 -6.23
C TYR A 58 -0.50 -50.16 -6.36
N LYS A 59 0.75 -50.49 -6.72
CA LYS A 59 1.81 -49.50 -7.00
C LYS A 59 1.43 -48.61 -8.18
N MET A 60 0.85 -49.19 -9.24
CA MET A 60 0.39 -48.43 -10.41
C MET A 60 -0.76 -47.48 -10.04
N LEU A 61 -1.73 -47.94 -9.23
CA LEU A 61 -2.82 -47.08 -8.74
C LEU A 61 -2.30 -45.94 -7.86
N ALA A 62 -1.39 -46.24 -6.92
CA ALA A 62 -0.74 -45.25 -6.08
C ALA A 62 0.07 -44.24 -6.92
N ASN A 63 0.70 -44.68 -8.01
CA ASN A 63 1.42 -43.80 -8.93
C ASN A 63 0.53 -42.76 -9.58
N VAL A 64 -0.61 -43.19 -10.11
CA VAL A 64 -1.60 -42.29 -10.71
C VAL A 64 -2.09 -41.28 -9.67
N ALA A 65 -2.40 -41.75 -8.45
CA ALA A 65 -2.82 -40.87 -7.36
C ALA A 65 -1.74 -39.83 -7.00
N ILE A 66 -0.49 -40.25 -6.82
CA ILE A 66 0.63 -39.35 -6.49
C ILE A 66 0.90 -38.34 -7.60
N ILE A 67 0.87 -38.76 -8.87
CA ILE A 67 1.05 -37.85 -10.03
C ILE A 67 -0.05 -36.79 -10.04
N ASN A 68 -1.30 -37.20 -9.83
CA ASN A 68 -2.44 -36.27 -9.78
C ASN A 68 -2.33 -35.29 -8.60
N ILE A 69 -1.92 -35.76 -7.42
CA ILE A 69 -1.68 -34.91 -6.24
C ILE A 69 -0.53 -33.94 -6.50
N HIS A 70 0.58 -34.42 -7.06
CA HIS A 70 1.74 -33.57 -7.37
C HIS A 70 1.40 -32.50 -8.41
N LYS A 71 0.62 -32.85 -9.44
CA LYS A 71 0.12 -31.89 -10.43
C LYS A 71 -0.75 -30.81 -9.75
N ARG A 72 -1.73 -31.22 -8.94
CA ARG A 72 -2.57 -30.28 -8.17
C ARG A 72 -1.75 -29.39 -7.25
N ALA A 73 -0.79 -29.95 -6.52
CA ALA A 73 0.09 -29.19 -5.63
C ALA A 73 0.94 -28.17 -6.40
N THR A 74 1.44 -28.54 -7.56
CA THR A 74 2.22 -27.65 -8.45
C THR A 74 1.35 -26.52 -8.99
N ASP A 75 0.13 -26.83 -9.42
CA ASP A 75 -0.83 -25.84 -9.90
C ASP A 75 -1.23 -24.85 -8.79
N ILE A 76 -1.48 -25.34 -7.57
CA ILE A 76 -1.74 -24.51 -6.39
C ILE A 76 -0.54 -23.62 -6.07
N ALA A 77 0.68 -24.18 -6.05
CA ALA A 77 1.90 -23.42 -5.75
C ALA A 77 2.13 -22.30 -6.78
N LYS A 78 1.85 -22.58 -8.07
CA LYS A 78 1.93 -21.59 -9.15
C LYS A 78 0.90 -20.48 -8.97
N SER A 79 -0.36 -20.84 -8.69
CA SER A 79 -1.44 -19.88 -8.43
C SER A 79 -1.15 -19.00 -7.22
N TYR A 80 -0.68 -19.59 -6.11
CA TYR A 80 -0.30 -18.85 -4.91
C TYR A 80 0.87 -17.89 -5.18
N LYS A 81 1.90 -18.33 -5.92
CA LYS A 81 3.03 -17.47 -6.31
C LYS A 81 2.54 -16.27 -7.13
N LYS A 82 1.64 -16.50 -8.09
CA LYS A 82 1.05 -15.43 -8.90
C LYS A 82 0.26 -14.44 -8.04
N ALA A 83 -0.66 -14.94 -7.20
CA ALA A 83 -1.46 -14.11 -6.30
C ALA A 83 -0.57 -13.27 -5.36
N LYS A 84 0.48 -13.87 -4.79
CA LYS A 84 1.44 -13.16 -3.93
C LYS A 84 2.13 -12.00 -4.64
N GLU A 85 2.57 -12.18 -5.89
CA GLU A 85 3.21 -11.12 -6.65
C GLU A 85 2.21 -10.03 -7.07
N THR A 86 0.97 -10.39 -7.42
CA THR A 86 -0.12 -9.43 -7.67
C THR A 86 -0.36 -8.54 -6.45
N VAL A 87 -0.53 -9.15 -5.26
CA VAL A 87 -0.79 -8.41 -4.01
C VAL A 87 0.39 -7.51 -3.64
N LYS A 88 1.64 -7.96 -3.82
CA LYS A 88 2.82 -7.12 -3.59
C LYS A 88 2.87 -5.90 -4.51
N ALA A 89 2.61 -6.10 -5.80
CA ALA A 89 2.61 -5.01 -6.78
C ALA A 89 1.52 -3.99 -6.45
N ALA A 90 0.31 -4.46 -6.16
CA ALA A 90 -0.81 -3.61 -5.77
C ALA A 90 -0.52 -2.85 -4.46
N HIS A 91 0.09 -3.49 -3.46
CA HIS A 91 0.51 -2.82 -2.24
C HIS A 91 1.51 -1.70 -2.53
N ALA A 92 2.51 -1.94 -3.38
CA ALA A 92 3.48 -0.91 -3.76
C ALA A 92 2.79 0.28 -4.47
N THR A 93 1.87 0.01 -5.40
CA THR A 93 1.08 1.03 -6.09
C THR A 93 0.17 1.82 -5.13
N ALA A 94 -0.54 1.14 -4.24
CA ALA A 94 -1.38 1.79 -3.22
C ALA A 94 -0.55 2.71 -2.31
N MET A 95 0.67 2.29 -1.94
CA MET A 95 1.58 3.13 -1.17
C MET A 95 2.05 4.37 -1.93
N THR A 96 2.19 4.31 -3.26
CA THR A 96 2.46 5.50 -4.09
C THR A 96 1.30 6.48 -4.00
N TYR A 97 0.06 6.02 -4.19
CA TYR A 97 -1.11 6.89 -4.08
C TYR A 97 -1.29 7.50 -2.67
N ILE A 98 -0.98 6.74 -1.62
CA ILE A 98 -0.99 7.26 -0.25
C ILE A 98 0.07 8.35 -0.07
N LYS A 99 1.28 8.17 -0.63
CA LYS A 99 2.32 9.22 -0.57
C LYS A 99 1.93 10.44 -1.40
N ASP A 100 1.33 10.25 -2.57
CA ASP A 100 0.80 11.32 -3.40
C ASP A 100 -0.27 12.14 -2.67
N ALA A 101 -1.14 11.46 -1.90
CA ALA A 101 -2.11 12.13 -1.04
C ALA A 101 -1.44 12.94 0.08
N ILE A 102 -0.41 12.38 0.72
CA ILE A 102 0.25 13.01 1.87
C ILE A 102 1.09 14.21 1.44
N TYR A 103 1.98 14.02 0.46
CA TYR A 103 3.04 14.96 0.12
C TYR A 103 2.80 15.72 -1.18
N GLY A 104 1.84 15.27 -2.00
CA GLY A 104 1.65 15.76 -3.36
C GLY A 104 2.16 14.77 -4.41
N LYS A 105 1.65 14.91 -5.65
CA LYS A 105 1.87 13.95 -6.74
C LYS A 105 3.35 13.73 -7.04
N GLY A 106 3.78 12.47 -7.00
CA GLY A 106 5.15 12.05 -7.29
C GLY A 106 6.15 12.36 -6.17
N LYS A 107 5.69 12.67 -4.96
CA LYS A 107 6.54 13.05 -3.83
C LYS A 107 6.64 11.96 -2.78
N THR A 108 7.84 11.80 -2.22
CA THR A 108 8.13 10.84 -1.14
C THR A 108 8.35 11.51 0.21
N ALA A 109 8.51 12.83 0.21
CA ALA A 109 8.62 13.70 1.36
C ALA A 109 8.05 15.08 0.98
N TYR A 110 7.70 15.89 1.98
CA TYR A 110 7.17 17.23 1.72
C TYR A 110 8.25 18.21 1.26
N ASP A 111 8.00 18.84 0.12
CA ASP A 111 8.90 19.80 -0.55
C ASP A 111 8.16 21.03 -1.09
N GLU A 112 7.03 21.42 -0.47
CA GLU A 112 6.17 22.54 -0.88
C GLU A 112 5.36 22.35 -2.17
N TYR A 113 5.33 21.14 -2.72
CA TYR A 113 4.51 20.85 -3.90
C TYR A 113 3.06 21.33 -3.75
N GLY A 114 2.63 22.14 -4.71
CA GLY A 114 1.28 22.68 -4.78
C GLY A 114 0.99 23.79 -3.77
N MET A 115 1.95 24.19 -2.94
CA MET A 115 1.83 25.38 -2.10
C MET A 115 1.87 26.63 -2.99
N ALA A 116 0.84 27.47 -2.88
CA ALA A 116 0.62 28.66 -3.67
C ALA A 116 0.96 29.91 -2.86
N ASN A 117 1.41 30.95 -3.54
CA ASN A 117 1.53 32.30 -3.01
C ASN A 117 0.38 33.15 -3.60
N PRO A 118 -0.49 33.77 -2.78
CA PRO A 118 -0.49 33.74 -1.31
C PRO A 118 -0.97 32.39 -0.73
N LYS A 119 -0.52 32.06 0.49
CA LYS A 119 -0.93 30.87 1.27
C LYS A 119 -2.45 30.68 1.33
N SER A 120 -3.19 31.79 1.39
CA SER A 120 -4.66 31.79 1.41
C SER A 120 -5.26 30.99 0.27
N ASN A 121 -4.60 30.88 -0.89
CA ASN A 121 -5.06 30.07 -2.00
C ASN A 121 -5.14 28.58 -1.67
N ASN A 122 -4.26 28.03 -0.83
CA ASN A 122 -4.37 26.63 -0.39
C ASN A 122 -5.34 26.45 0.77
N CYS A 123 -5.62 27.50 1.53
CA CYS A 123 -6.57 27.44 2.64
C CYS A 123 -8.01 27.72 2.20
N GLY A 124 -8.21 28.25 0.98
CA GLY A 124 -9.51 28.41 0.34
C GLY A 124 -9.98 29.85 0.17
N ALA A 125 -9.05 30.81 0.22
CA ALA A 125 -9.25 32.21 -0.16
C ALA A 125 -10.45 32.85 0.54
N GLY A 126 -10.58 32.63 1.85
CA GLY A 126 -11.71 33.11 2.64
C GLY A 126 -12.96 32.26 2.42
N ASN A 127 -14.04 32.88 1.92
CA ASN A 127 -15.36 32.24 1.77
C ASN A 127 -15.61 31.70 0.35
N THR A 128 -14.75 32.02 -0.61
CA THR A 128 -14.96 31.65 -2.02
C THR A 128 -14.57 30.21 -2.32
N GLY A 129 -13.59 29.66 -1.61
CA GLY A 129 -12.88 28.46 -2.03
C GLY A 129 -11.79 28.79 -3.05
N SER A 130 -10.92 27.82 -3.32
CA SER A 130 -9.86 27.93 -4.33
C SER A 130 -9.52 26.55 -4.89
N GLU A 131 -9.16 26.47 -6.16
CA GLU A 131 -8.73 25.23 -6.83
C GLU A 131 -7.41 24.67 -6.26
N LYS A 132 -6.64 25.49 -5.52
CA LYS A 132 -5.37 25.06 -4.90
C LYS A 132 -5.57 24.34 -3.55
N VAL A 133 -6.80 24.28 -3.06
CA VAL A 133 -7.16 23.58 -1.82
C VAL A 133 -7.11 22.06 -2.03
N GLY A 134 -6.65 21.31 -1.03
CA GLY A 134 -6.76 19.85 -1.04
C GLY A 134 -5.81 19.15 -2.01
N LEU A 135 -4.72 19.79 -2.42
CA LEU A 135 -3.69 19.19 -3.28
C LEU A 135 -2.84 18.14 -2.54
N SER A 136 -2.63 18.32 -1.24
CA SER A 136 -1.95 17.35 -0.37
C SER A 136 -2.45 17.51 1.08
N ILE A 137 -2.37 16.44 1.86
CA ILE A 137 -2.74 16.47 3.28
C ILE A 137 -1.83 17.43 4.06
N ILE A 138 -0.54 17.53 3.72
CA ILE A 138 0.37 18.45 4.41
C ILE A 138 0.05 19.92 4.10
N ASN A 139 -0.39 20.26 2.88
CA ASN A 139 -0.84 21.64 2.58
C ASN A 139 -2.06 22.01 3.42
N ASP A 140 -3.02 21.10 3.54
CA ASP A 140 -4.20 21.31 4.37
C ASP A 140 -3.82 21.43 5.86
N PHE A 141 -2.88 20.61 6.34
CA PHE A 141 -2.37 20.76 7.70
C PHE A 141 -1.61 22.07 7.93
N ILE A 142 -0.88 22.61 6.94
CA ILE A 142 -0.27 23.94 7.06
C ILE A 142 -1.36 24.99 7.31
N CYS A 143 -2.50 24.92 6.63
CA CYS A 143 -3.63 25.80 6.88
C CYS A 143 -4.27 25.59 8.25
N LEU A 144 -4.35 24.35 8.74
CA LEU A 144 -4.97 24.00 10.03
C LEU A 144 -4.05 24.21 11.25
N CYS A 145 -2.73 24.24 11.05
CA CYS A 145 -1.79 24.07 12.16
C CYS A 145 -0.69 25.12 12.20
N ALA A 146 -0.44 25.83 11.10
CA ALA A 146 0.60 26.86 11.03
C ALA A 146 -0.05 28.25 10.95
N PRO A 147 -0.07 29.01 12.06
CA PRO A 147 -0.57 30.39 12.04
C PRO A 147 0.32 31.31 11.17
N ALA A 148 -0.15 32.53 10.90
CA ALA A 148 0.69 33.60 10.33
C ALA A 148 1.22 34.50 11.46
N GLY A 149 2.48 34.92 11.43
CA GLY A 149 3.10 35.70 12.51
C GLY A 149 3.53 34.84 13.71
N VAL A 150 3.53 35.36 14.93
CA VAL A 150 4.14 34.64 16.07
C VAL A 150 3.30 33.41 16.49
N PRO A 151 3.88 32.19 16.58
CA PRO A 151 3.15 31.01 17.04
C PRO A 151 2.75 31.17 18.50
N SER A 152 1.47 31.42 18.76
CA SER A 152 0.96 31.57 20.13
C SER A 152 0.11 30.37 20.59
N THR A 153 -0.22 29.43 19.70
CA THR A 153 -1.23 28.40 19.98
C THR A 153 -0.80 26.99 19.54
N LYS A 154 -1.27 26.00 20.31
CA LYS A 154 -1.03 24.56 20.11
C LYS A 154 -2.23 23.91 19.41
N VAL A 155 -2.58 24.41 18.23
CA VAL A 155 -3.87 24.12 17.56
C VAL A 155 -4.01 22.65 17.17
N CYS A 156 -2.94 22.01 16.69
CA CYS A 156 -2.99 20.64 16.16
C CYS A 156 -2.20 19.60 16.95
N SER A 157 -1.41 20.00 17.94
CA SER A 157 -0.50 19.09 18.65
C SER A 157 -0.15 19.63 20.03
N LYS A 158 0.59 18.84 20.82
CA LYS A 158 1.16 19.27 22.11
C LYS A 158 2.22 20.38 21.99
N GLN A 159 2.72 20.62 20.77
CA GLN A 159 3.68 21.67 20.44
C GLN A 159 3.07 22.66 19.46
N ALA A 160 3.52 23.91 19.53
CA ALA A 160 3.22 24.90 18.50
C ALA A 160 4.09 24.62 17.27
N PHE A 161 3.53 24.80 16.07
CA PHE A 161 4.31 24.75 14.84
C PHE A 161 4.78 26.16 14.47
N GLY A 162 5.91 26.24 13.77
CA GLY A 162 6.41 27.50 13.23
C GLY A 162 5.40 28.14 12.28
N PRO A 163 5.46 29.46 12.07
CA PRO A 163 4.47 30.14 11.26
C PRO A 163 4.72 29.94 9.77
N VAL A 164 3.65 30.05 9.01
CA VAL A 164 3.69 30.17 7.56
C VAL A 164 2.85 31.39 7.19
N ASP A 165 3.52 32.45 6.76
CA ASP A 165 2.90 33.72 6.40
C ASP A 165 2.23 33.68 5.02
N THR A 166 1.71 34.83 4.58
CA THR A 166 1.10 35.00 3.26
C THR A 166 2.01 34.52 2.14
N ASP A 167 3.30 34.86 2.21
CA ASP A 167 4.33 34.26 1.35
C ASP A 167 4.86 32.99 2.05
N PRO A 168 4.55 31.79 1.53
CA PRO A 168 4.74 30.55 2.28
C PRO A 168 6.17 29.99 2.20
N THR A 169 7.20 30.83 2.18
CA THR A 169 8.62 30.38 2.10
C THR A 169 9.04 29.45 3.24
N ALA A 170 8.40 29.54 4.40
CA ALA A 170 8.63 28.66 5.55
C ALA A 170 7.91 27.29 5.43
N ALA A 171 7.00 27.13 4.47
CA ALA A 171 6.16 25.94 4.32
C ALA A 171 6.95 24.63 4.26
N PRO A 172 8.04 24.47 3.48
CA PRO A 172 8.82 23.23 3.47
C PRO A 172 9.24 22.74 4.86
N ASN A 173 9.77 23.64 5.69
CA ASN A 173 10.28 23.31 7.01
C ASN A 173 9.15 23.01 8.00
N VAL A 174 8.10 23.84 7.99
CA VAL A 174 6.94 23.66 8.86
C VAL A 174 6.16 22.40 8.50
N GLY A 175 5.91 22.16 7.20
CA GLY A 175 5.23 20.97 6.71
C GLY A 175 5.98 19.67 7.07
N ARG A 176 7.31 19.65 6.97
CA ARG A 176 8.12 18.52 7.46
C ARG A 176 7.97 18.32 8.97
N THR A 177 7.98 19.40 9.74
CA THR A 177 7.80 19.34 11.20
C THR A 177 6.42 18.81 11.59
N ILE A 178 5.38 19.22 10.86
CA ILE A 178 4.03 18.69 11.02
C ILE A 178 4.00 17.19 10.71
N ALA A 179 4.55 16.77 9.57
CA ALA A 179 4.59 15.36 9.17
C ALA A 179 5.28 14.49 10.23
N SER A 180 6.40 14.96 10.81
CA SER A 180 7.12 14.25 11.87
C SER A 180 6.39 14.23 13.22
N ALA A 181 5.44 15.14 13.45
CA ALA A 181 4.65 15.17 14.67
C ALA A 181 3.42 14.23 14.63
N CYS A 182 3.06 13.74 13.45
CA CYS A 182 1.97 12.77 13.30
C CYS A 182 2.29 11.46 14.04
N PRO A 183 1.35 10.91 14.83
CA PRO A 183 1.58 9.67 15.55
C PRO A 183 1.77 8.51 14.57
N SER A 184 2.64 7.57 14.95
CA SER A 184 2.74 6.31 14.23
C SER A 184 1.42 5.54 14.30
N ALA A 185 1.13 4.77 13.25
CA ALA A 185 -0.04 3.89 13.24
C ALA A 185 0.01 2.92 14.43
N PRO A 186 -1.13 2.61 15.07
CA PRO A 186 -1.22 1.58 16.09
C PRO A 186 -0.62 0.26 15.61
N LYS A 187 0.06 -0.45 16.51
CA LYS A 187 0.61 -1.78 16.21
C LYS A 187 -0.51 -2.71 15.73
N GLY A 188 -0.25 -3.44 14.64
CA GLY A 188 -1.19 -4.41 14.08
C GLY A 188 -2.25 -3.82 13.14
N GLN A 189 -2.28 -2.49 12.93
CA GLN A 189 -3.15 -1.92 11.92
C GLN A 189 -2.64 -2.29 10.51
N VAL A 190 -3.44 -3.06 9.78
CA VAL A 190 -3.13 -3.50 8.41
C VAL A 190 -3.78 -2.54 7.41
N LEU A 191 -3.05 -2.20 6.34
CA LEU A 191 -3.60 -1.43 5.24
C LEU A 191 -4.68 -2.25 4.52
N SER A 192 -5.90 -1.71 4.48
CA SER A 192 -7.04 -2.31 3.78
C SER A 192 -7.89 -1.24 3.10
N PRO A 193 -8.71 -1.61 2.10
CA PRO A 193 -9.65 -0.68 1.48
C PRO A 193 -10.64 -0.09 2.50
N SER A 194 -11.14 -0.92 3.42
CA SER A 194 -12.07 -0.52 4.47
C SER A 194 -11.45 0.48 5.44
N LEU A 195 -10.18 0.31 5.80
CA LEU A 195 -9.47 1.24 6.66
C LEU A 195 -9.35 2.62 5.98
N ILE A 196 -8.94 2.66 4.72
CA ILE A 196 -8.79 3.93 3.98
C ILE A 196 -10.14 4.65 3.91
N ARG A 197 -11.20 3.95 3.46
CA ARG A 197 -12.55 4.53 3.35
C ARG A 197 -13.11 4.97 4.70
N THR A 198 -12.82 4.26 5.79
CA THR A 198 -13.20 4.67 7.15
C THR A 198 -12.51 5.97 7.55
N LYS A 199 -11.22 6.13 7.24
CA LYS A 199 -10.50 7.39 7.52
C LYS A 199 -11.03 8.54 6.67
N LEU A 200 -11.35 8.31 5.40
CA LEU A 200 -12.00 9.29 4.52
C LEU A 200 -13.38 9.69 5.05
N ALA A 201 -14.22 8.74 5.44
CA ALA A 201 -15.54 9.01 6.01
C ALA A 201 -15.43 9.84 7.31
N ALA A 202 -14.47 9.49 8.18
CA ALA A 202 -14.20 10.27 9.39
C ALA A 202 -13.75 11.70 9.06
N PHE A 203 -12.91 11.89 8.06
CA PHE A 203 -12.52 13.22 7.58
C PHE A 203 -13.74 14.01 7.04
N TYR A 204 -14.52 13.44 6.11
CA TYR A 204 -15.69 14.10 5.54
C TYR A 204 -16.73 14.47 6.61
N SER A 205 -16.90 13.64 7.65
CA SER A 205 -17.79 13.93 8.78
C SER A 205 -17.39 15.15 9.61
N ARG A 206 -16.14 15.62 9.49
CA ARG A 206 -15.64 16.82 10.19
C ARG A 206 -15.79 18.08 9.36
N ILE A 207 -15.99 17.98 8.05
CA ILE A 207 -16.24 19.13 7.20
C ILE A 207 -17.60 19.72 7.58
N GLY A 208 -17.62 21.02 7.86
CA GLY A 208 -18.77 21.79 8.31
C GLY A 208 -19.20 21.52 9.76
N ALA A 209 -18.53 20.64 10.49
CA ALA A 209 -18.93 20.28 11.86
C ALA A 209 -18.58 21.36 12.88
N ASN A 210 -17.54 22.17 12.64
CA ASN A 210 -17.06 23.21 13.54
C ASN A 210 -16.99 24.55 12.81
N PRO A 211 -18.12 25.27 12.64
CA PRO A 211 -18.18 26.45 11.78
C PRO A 211 -17.41 27.68 12.34
N GLY A 212 -17.00 27.65 13.60
CA GLY A 212 -16.41 28.82 14.26
C GLY A 212 -17.39 29.99 14.24
N ALA A 213 -16.96 31.13 13.69
CA ALA A 213 -17.82 32.30 13.49
C ALA A 213 -18.35 32.43 12.05
N GLN A 214 -18.12 31.44 11.18
CA GLN A 214 -18.65 31.44 9.82
C GLN A 214 -20.15 31.12 9.82
N THR A 215 -20.93 31.91 9.08
CA THR A 215 -22.39 31.75 8.97
C THR A 215 -22.89 31.66 7.53
N ASP A 216 -22.04 31.91 6.53
CA ASP A 216 -22.43 31.84 5.12
C ASP A 216 -22.46 30.40 4.57
N GLU A 217 -22.81 30.26 3.30
CA GLU A 217 -22.89 28.95 2.63
C GLU A 217 -21.58 28.15 2.68
N ALA A 218 -20.42 28.81 2.72
CA ALA A 218 -19.11 28.17 2.75
C ALA A 218 -18.91 27.31 4.02
N VAL A 219 -19.68 27.59 5.08
CA VAL A 219 -19.65 26.83 6.33
C VAL A 219 -19.77 25.31 6.12
N ARG A 220 -20.51 24.86 5.10
CA ARG A 220 -20.75 23.44 4.79
C ARG A 220 -19.51 22.74 4.23
N TYR A 221 -18.49 23.49 3.81
CA TYR A 221 -17.31 22.98 3.13
C TYR A 221 -16.02 23.26 3.90
N ILE A 222 -16.12 23.75 5.14
CA ILE A 222 -14.96 24.18 5.93
C ILE A 222 -14.56 23.11 6.94
N LEU A 223 -13.27 22.80 7.01
CA LEU A 223 -12.66 22.06 8.10
C LEU A 223 -11.84 23.01 8.97
N GLY A 224 -11.99 22.96 10.30
CA GLY A 224 -11.18 23.74 11.23
C GLY A 224 -11.86 25.01 11.73
N LYS A 225 -11.07 25.95 12.28
CA LYS A 225 -11.57 27.18 12.91
C LYS A 225 -11.66 28.31 11.89
N ALA A 226 -12.86 28.54 11.36
CA ALA A 226 -13.13 29.69 10.49
C ALA A 226 -13.64 30.91 11.27
N THR A 227 -13.35 32.09 10.72
CA THR A 227 -13.97 33.36 11.13
C THR A 227 -15.03 33.79 10.09
N ALA A 228 -15.67 34.94 10.28
CA ALA A 228 -16.64 35.46 9.31
C ALA A 228 -16.04 35.69 7.91
N SER A 229 -14.74 36.01 7.82
CA SER A 229 -13.99 36.11 6.55
C SER A 229 -13.51 34.77 6.00
N GLY A 230 -13.76 33.67 6.71
CA GLY A 230 -13.43 32.31 6.29
C GLY A 230 -11.98 31.93 6.48
N CYS A 231 -11.45 31.15 5.53
CA CYS A 231 -10.11 30.54 5.59
C CYS A 231 -9.09 31.36 4.80
N GLU A 232 -8.58 32.41 5.42
CA GLU A 232 -7.63 33.34 4.81
C GLU A 232 -6.16 32.92 4.97
N GLY A 233 -5.89 31.78 5.64
CA GLY A 233 -4.52 31.33 5.89
C GLY A 233 -3.74 32.19 6.89
N SER A 234 -4.44 32.93 7.76
CA SER A 234 -3.86 33.79 8.81
C SER A 234 -4.11 33.21 10.21
N SER A 235 -3.54 33.85 11.23
CA SER A 235 -3.77 33.49 12.65
C SER A 235 -5.24 33.59 13.05
N ASP A 236 -5.67 32.68 13.92
CA ASP A 236 -7.06 32.51 14.37
C ASP A 236 -8.06 32.10 13.28
N LYS A 237 -7.54 31.75 12.09
CA LYS A 237 -8.29 31.28 10.91
C LYS A 237 -7.73 29.95 10.41
N GLU A 238 -7.37 29.08 11.35
CA GLU A 238 -6.78 27.78 11.08
C GLU A 238 -7.82 26.80 10.52
N CYS A 239 -8.13 26.98 9.23
CA CYS A 239 -9.13 26.21 8.52
C CYS A 239 -8.80 26.02 7.04
N VAL A 240 -9.54 25.10 6.43
CA VAL A 240 -9.49 24.80 4.99
C VAL A 240 -10.90 24.86 4.45
N ASN A 241 -11.11 25.63 3.38
CA ASN A 241 -12.40 25.76 2.70
C ASN A 241 -12.40 24.99 1.37
N TYR A 242 -13.03 23.81 1.37
CA TYR A 242 -13.16 22.91 0.22
C TYR A 242 -14.31 23.26 -0.72
N LYS A 243 -14.88 24.48 -0.65
CA LYS A 243 -16.05 24.87 -1.45
C LYS A 243 -15.83 24.64 -2.95
N ALA A 244 -14.67 24.98 -3.49
CA ALA A 244 -14.36 24.77 -4.91
C ALA A 244 -14.29 23.29 -5.31
N GLN A 245 -13.98 22.39 -4.36
CA GLN A 245 -13.85 20.96 -4.59
C GLN A 245 -15.17 20.21 -4.42
N LEU A 246 -16.04 20.68 -3.51
CA LEU A 246 -17.21 19.93 -3.04
C LEU A 246 -18.56 20.56 -3.36
N LYS A 247 -18.60 21.85 -3.70
CA LYS A 247 -19.86 22.48 -4.13
C LYS A 247 -20.26 21.94 -5.50
N ASP A 248 -21.56 21.71 -5.67
CA ASP A 248 -22.17 21.22 -6.91
C ASP A 248 -21.46 19.93 -7.42
N SER A 249 -21.04 19.90 -8.67
CA SER A 249 -20.28 18.80 -9.27
C SER A 249 -18.78 19.04 -9.27
N GLY A 250 -18.24 19.63 -8.18
CA GLY A 250 -16.81 19.87 -8.04
C GLY A 250 -15.96 18.60 -8.22
N PRO A 251 -14.67 18.74 -8.55
CA PRO A 251 -13.80 17.60 -8.90
C PRO A 251 -13.48 16.65 -7.73
N GLY A 252 -13.96 16.96 -6.52
CA GLY A 252 -13.53 16.33 -5.28
C GLY A 252 -12.17 16.84 -4.80
N ILE A 253 -11.80 16.41 -3.60
CA ILE A 253 -10.53 16.78 -2.96
C ILE A 253 -9.42 15.91 -3.55
N THR A 254 -8.38 16.53 -4.11
CA THR A 254 -7.35 15.82 -4.88
C THR A 254 -6.67 14.72 -4.06
N TRP A 255 -6.21 15.02 -2.85
CA TRP A 255 -5.59 13.99 -1.99
C TRP A 255 -6.58 12.91 -1.55
N ALA A 256 -7.87 13.24 -1.39
CA ALA A 256 -8.89 12.27 -1.02
C ALA A 256 -9.15 11.29 -2.18
N ASN A 257 -9.18 11.80 -3.42
CA ASN A 257 -9.28 10.99 -4.62
C ASN A 257 -8.10 10.02 -4.74
N GLN A 258 -6.87 10.45 -4.41
CA GLN A 258 -5.71 9.56 -4.38
C GLN A 258 -5.89 8.42 -3.37
N LEU A 259 -6.43 8.70 -2.18
CA LEU A 259 -6.72 7.66 -1.19
C LEU A 259 -7.81 6.69 -1.67
N GLU A 260 -8.85 7.17 -2.36
CA GLU A 260 -9.87 6.27 -2.93
C GLU A 260 -9.27 5.36 -4.02
N VAL A 261 -8.38 5.87 -4.88
CA VAL A 261 -7.66 5.04 -5.85
C VAL A 261 -6.74 4.03 -5.16
N ALA A 262 -6.11 4.39 -4.04
CA ALA A 262 -5.34 3.44 -3.22
C ALA A 262 -6.23 2.32 -2.66
N ALA A 263 -7.44 2.65 -2.21
CA ALA A 263 -8.42 1.68 -1.72
C ALA A 263 -8.85 0.71 -2.84
N GLN A 264 -9.20 1.24 -4.02
CA GLN A 264 -9.56 0.45 -5.20
C GLN A 264 -8.43 -0.46 -5.68
N THR A 265 -7.19 0.06 -5.70
CA THR A 265 -5.99 -0.72 -6.07
C THR A 265 -5.80 -1.90 -5.14
N THR A 266 -5.98 -1.66 -3.83
CA THR A 266 -5.88 -2.71 -2.83
C THR A 266 -6.98 -3.74 -3.03
N GLU A 267 -8.25 -3.30 -3.15
CA GLU A 267 -9.44 -4.14 -3.31
C GLU A 267 -9.37 -5.05 -4.54
N ALA A 268 -8.99 -4.51 -5.70
CA ALA A 268 -8.86 -5.29 -6.93
C ALA A 268 -7.84 -6.44 -6.80
N ALA A 269 -6.77 -6.23 -6.03
CA ALA A 269 -5.76 -7.26 -5.80
C ALA A 269 -6.22 -8.39 -4.87
N TRP A 270 -7.20 -8.15 -4.00
CA TRP A 270 -7.80 -9.20 -3.15
C TRP A 270 -8.77 -10.09 -3.93
N LEU A 271 -9.33 -9.59 -5.03
CA LEU A 271 -10.29 -10.30 -5.86
C LEU A 271 -9.65 -11.06 -7.04
N ALA A 272 -8.34 -10.89 -7.26
CA ALA A 272 -7.57 -11.44 -8.39
C ALA A 272 -6.82 -12.72 -8.04
#